data_AF-A0A1M7D5I9-F1
#
_entry.id   AF-A0A1M7D5I9-F1
#
_cell.length_a   1.000
_cell.length_b   1.000
_cell.length_c   1.000
_cell.angle_alpha   90.00
_cell.angle_beta   90.00
_cell.angle_gamma   90.00
#
_symmetry.space_group_name_H-M   'P 1'
#
loop_
_entity.id
_entity.type
_entity.pdbx_description
1 polymer ?
#
loop_
_entity_poly.entity_id
_entity_poly.type
_entity_poly.pdbx_seq_one_letter_code
_entity_poly.pdbx_strand_id
1 'polypeptide(L)'
;MLFVVVLLAACAPRVTAERGVPHPDARIEPVHVATLRPLDATGQAFGMQRAQELKYFRADISVPPSHEIGKIEWPGKTADAATDFIVTNTDVLSGQDALVREVRRAYPGQQTLVFVHGYNNTLSDSMYRLAQIRADFDLAMPSVLFSWPSAGDARGYVYDRDSVLYARDEFLSVLDALAAAPGERVFILAHSLGSQLVMESLRQAAIRGDHTLLNRISGVVLMSPDIDPELFRKQAEAIGSLPQPFMIFTTRQDRALSIAGWLTGRKVRLGVIDGPDKVKGLQVKVVDFTALADGEGYNHFVPVTAPAAVNLLRDMISQAGAGADGFDDYMVLTPEAAQ
;
A
#
# COMPACT_ATOMS: atom_id res chain seq x y z
N MET A 1 27.91 30.82 9.95
CA MET A 1 28.19 29.37 9.86
C MET A 1 27.09 28.65 10.63
N LEU A 2 26.01 28.26 9.94
CA LEU A 2 24.83 27.66 10.57
C LEU A 2 25.09 26.16 10.72
N PHE A 3 25.30 25.72 11.95
CA PHE A 3 25.49 24.30 12.27
C PHE A 3 24.17 23.55 12.02
N VAL A 4 24.14 22.76 10.95
CA VAL A 4 23.08 21.81 10.65
C VAL A 4 23.20 20.64 11.62
N VAL A 5 22.33 20.61 12.63
CA VAL A 5 22.11 19.44 13.49
C VAL A 5 21.21 18.48 12.71
N VAL A 6 21.79 17.69 11.79
CA VAL A 6 21.14 16.56 11.09
C VAL A 6 21.87 15.25 11.42
N LEU A 7 22.19 15.08 12.70
CA LEU A 7 22.72 13.84 13.23
C LEU A 7 21.92 13.54 14.48
N LEU A 8 21.11 12.46 14.45
CA LEU A 8 20.86 11.50 15.54
C LEU A 8 19.51 10.75 15.46
N ALA A 9 18.59 11.08 14.56
CA ALA A 9 17.31 10.34 14.45
C ALA A 9 17.42 8.98 13.71
N ALA A 10 18.57 8.66 13.10
CA ALA A 10 18.74 7.47 12.26
C ALA A 10 19.26 6.22 12.99
N CYS A 11 19.41 6.26 14.32
CA CYS A 11 20.02 5.17 15.11
C CYS A 11 19.09 4.55 16.18
N ALA A 12 17.82 4.95 16.25
CA ALA A 12 16.87 4.24 17.10
C ALA A 12 16.53 2.88 16.47
N PRO A 13 16.56 1.76 17.24
CA PRO A 13 16.13 0.47 16.72
C PRO A 13 14.68 0.58 16.25
N ARG A 14 14.43 0.18 15.00
CA ARG A 14 13.09 0.18 14.43
C ARG A 14 12.26 -0.92 15.09
N VAL A 15 11.07 -0.58 15.57
CA VAL A 15 10.16 -1.56 16.16
C VAL A 15 9.79 -2.60 15.09
N THR A 16 9.77 -3.87 15.50
CA THR A 16 9.43 -5.00 14.64
C THR A 16 8.16 -5.66 15.12
N ALA A 17 7.52 -6.42 14.23
CA ALA A 17 6.37 -7.21 14.61
C ALA A 17 6.78 -8.29 15.62
N GLU A 18 6.07 -8.36 16.75
CA GLU A 18 6.31 -9.33 17.81
C GLU A 18 5.27 -10.44 17.77
N ARG A 19 5.66 -11.62 18.27
CA ARG A 19 4.76 -12.77 18.42
C ARG A 19 4.20 -12.82 19.83
N GLY A 20 2.94 -13.23 19.95
CA GLY A 20 2.31 -13.41 21.25
C GLY A 20 1.04 -14.26 21.19
N VAL A 21 0.40 -14.41 22.34
CA VAL A 21 -0.85 -15.16 22.49
C VAL A 21 -2.03 -14.23 22.19
N PRO A 22 -3.04 -14.67 21.41
CA PRO A 22 -4.23 -13.85 21.13
C PRO A 22 -4.98 -13.48 22.42
N HIS A 23 -5.55 -12.28 22.45
CA HIS A 23 -6.52 -11.87 23.45
C HIS A 23 -7.94 -12.29 23.00
N PRO A 24 -8.82 -12.78 23.89
CA PRO A 24 -10.16 -13.25 23.51
C PRO A 24 -11.02 -12.20 22.78
N ASP A 25 -10.88 -10.93 23.17
CA ASP A 25 -11.63 -9.81 22.58
C ASP A 25 -10.89 -9.12 21.42
N ALA A 26 -9.70 -9.61 21.04
CA ALA A 26 -8.98 -9.04 19.91
C ALA A 26 -9.53 -9.56 18.58
N ARG A 27 -9.51 -8.70 17.56
CA ARG A 27 -9.89 -9.05 16.19
C ARG A 27 -8.69 -9.66 15.48
N ILE A 28 -8.85 -10.82 14.87
CA ILE A 28 -7.77 -11.46 14.08
C ILE A 28 -7.93 -11.12 12.61
N GLU A 29 -6.92 -10.45 12.05
CA GLU A 29 -6.83 -10.12 10.64
C GLU A 29 -5.81 -11.02 9.92
N PRO A 30 -6.25 -11.91 9.01
CA PRO A 30 -5.34 -12.73 8.24
C PRO A 30 -4.70 -11.92 7.12
N VAL A 31 -3.37 -11.81 7.16
CA VAL A 31 -2.55 -11.15 6.14
C VAL A 31 -1.83 -12.21 5.32
N HIS A 32 -2.26 -12.39 4.07
CA HIS A 32 -1.57 -13.22 3.11
C HIS A 32 -0.45 -12.42 2.46
N VAL A 33 0.74 -13.00 2.34
CA VAL A 33 1.93 -12.28 1.91
C VAL A 33 2.59 -13.00 0.75
N ALA A 34 2.92 -12.23 -0.29
CA ALA A 34 3.91 -12.57 -1.29
C ALA A 34 5.09 -11.60 -1.14
N THR A 35 6.30 -12.11 -0.84
CA THR A 35 7.43 -11.25 -0.51
C THR A 35 8.71 -11.65 -1.24
N LEU A 36 9.47 -10.66 -1.68
CA LEU A 36 10.84 -10.80 -2.21
C LEU A 36 11.87 -10.60 -1.10
N ARG A 37 11.56 -11.09 0.10
CA ARG A 37 12.43 -11.04 1.27
C ARG A 37 12.65 -12.45 1.82
N PRO A 38 13.84 -12.74 2.38
CA PRO A 38 14.02 -13.92 3.20
C PRO A 38 13.04 -13.93 4.38
N LEU A 39 12.54 -15.11 4.77
CA LEU A 39 11.58 -15.24 5.87
C LEU A 39 12.25 -15.20 7.26
N ASP A 40 13.56 -15.40 7.32
CA ASP A 40 14.40 -15.32 8.52
C ASP A 40 14.91 -13.89 8.79
N ALA A 41 14.63 -12.93 7.91
CA ALA A 41 15.04 -11.54 8.03
C ALA A 41 13.89 -10.56 7.72
N THR A 42 13.05 -10.28 8.73
CA THR A 42 11.83 -9.47 8.58
C THR A 42 12.01 -7.96 8.82
N GLY A 43 13.19 -7.56 9.31
CA GLY A 43 13.57 -6.18 9.64
C GLY A 43 14.17 -5.39 8.47
N GLN A 44 15.12 -4.50 8.78
CA GLN A 44 15.84 -3.70 7.77
C GLN A 44 16.70 -4.58 6.86
N ALA A 45 16.74 -4.25 5.58
CA ALA A 45 17.44 -5.01 4.55
C ALA A 45 18.39 -4.14 3.72
N PHE A 46 18.74 -2.94 4.20
CA PHE A 46 19.56 -2.01 3.43
C PHE A 46 20.94 -2.60 3.13
N GLY A 47 21.30 -2.68 1.85
CA GLY A 47 22.58 -3.23 1.39
C GLY A 47 22.61 -4.76 1.30
N MET A 48 21.54 -5.45 1.71
CA MET A 48 21.41 -6.89 1.56
C MET A 48 21.11 -7.27 0.10
N GLN A 49 21.54 -8.47 -0.30
CA GLN A 49 21.18 -9.04 -1.58
C GLN A 49 19.67 -9.30 -1.65
N ARG A 50 19.03 -8.86 -2.74
CA ARG A 50 17.60 -9.10 -2.97
C ARG A 50 17.36 -10.59 -3.21
N ALA A 51 16.28 -11.13 -2.64
CA ALA A 51 15.87 -12.50 -2.93
C ALA A 51 15.48 -12.61 -4.40
N GLN A 52 15.82 -13.75 -5.03
CA GLN A 52 15.50 -14.01 -6.44
C GLN A 52 14.13 -14.68 -6.64
N GLU A 53 13.54 -15.17 -5.55
CA GLU A 53 12.29 -15.92 -5.60
C GLU A 53 11.30 -15.36 -4.58
N LEU A 54 10.03 -15.32 -4.96
CA LEU A 54 8.95 -15.03 -4.04
C LEU A 54 8.84 -16.10 -2.96
N LYS A 55 8.64 -15.65 -1.73
CA LYS A 55 8.22 -16.47 -0.60
C LYS A 55 6.80 -16.09 -0.21
N TYR A 56 6.06 -17.07 0.27
CA TYR A 56 4.64 -16.94 0.55
C TYR A 56 4.33 -17.42 1.96
N PHE A 57 3.51 -16.67 2.68
CA PHE A 57 3.03 -17.08 4.00
C PHE A 57 1.73 -16.35 4.34
N ARG A 58 1.01 -16.86 5.32
CA ARG A 58 -0.08 -16.16 6.00
C ARG A 58 0.39 -15.79 7.40
N ALA A 59 0.16 -14.57 7.83
CA ALA A 59 0.31 -14.15 9.22
C ALA A 59 -1.06 -13.75 9.76
N ASP A 60 -1.44 -14.31 10.91
CA ASP A 60 -2.62 -13.86 11.63
C ASP A 60 -2.20 -12.75 12.59
N ILE A 61 -2.73 -11.55 12.36
CA ILE A 61 -2.40 -10.35 13.12
C ILE A 61 -3.56 -10.07 14.08
N SER A 62 -3.27 -10.06 15.37
CA SER A 62 -4.20 -9.59 16.39
C SER A 62 -4.25 -8.07 16.37
N VAL A 63 -5.44 -7.52 16.23
CA VAL A 63 -5.77 -6.11 16.39
C VAL A 63 -6.43 -5.94 17.77
N PRO A 64 -5.86 -5.12 18.66
CA PRO A 64 -6.30 -5.06 20.06
C PRO A 64 -7.71 -4.48 20.17
N PRO A 65 -8.48 -4.84 21.22
CA PRO A 65 -9.78 -4.23 21.47
C PRO A 65 -9.72 -2.71 21.74
N SER A 66 -8.55 -2.19 22.12
CA SER A 66 -8.29 -0.76 22.31
C SER A 66 -7.93 -0.02 21.02
N HIS A 67 -7.99 -0.68 19.85
CA HIS A 67 -7.52 -0.11 18.59
C HIS A 67 -8.20 1.21 18.23
N GLU A 68 -7.38 2.21 17.87
CA GLU A 68 -7.82 3.50 17.35
C GLU A 68 -7.66 3.55 15.82
N ILE A 69 -8.69 4.05 15.15
CA ILE A 69 -8.69 4.19 13.68
C ILE A 69 -7.45 4.94 13.20
N GLY A 70 -6.78 4.37 12.20
CA GLY A 70 -5.60 4.93 11.54
C GLY A 70 -4.28 4.70 12.29
N LYS A 71 -4.33 4.18 13.53
CA LYS A 71 -3.16 3.90 14.35
C LYS A 71 -2.65 2.47 14.17
N ILE A 72 -1.39 2.27 14.50
CA ILE A 72 -0.85 0.93 14.69
C ILE A 72 -0.24 0.96 16.09
N GLU A 73 -0.87 0.26 17.02
CA GLU A 73 -0.41 0.12 18.40
C GLU A 73 0.77 -0.84 18.42
N TRP A 74 1.98 -0.30 18.23
CA TRP A 74 3.20 -1.10 18.16
C TRP A 74 3.58 -1.68 19.52
N PRO A 75 3.98 -2.96 19.59
CA PRO A 75 4.41 -3.57 20.83
C PRO A 75 5.66 -2.89 21.38
N GLY A 76 5.72 -2.76 22.71
CA GLY A 76 6.88 -2.30 23.44
C GLY A 76 7.94 -3.41 23.60
N LYS A 77 8.56 -3.50 24.77
CA LYS A 77 9.51 -4.60 25.08
C LYS A 77 8.82 -5.95 25.28
N THR A 78 7.54 -5.94 25.64
CA THR A 78 6.73 -7.12 25.90
C THR A 78 5.42 -6.90 25.19
N ALA A 79 5.12 -7.77 24.22
CA ALA A 79 3.93 -7.66 23.40
C ALA A 79 2.69 -8.13 24.17
N ASP A 80 1.60 -7.36 24.09
CA ASP A 80 0.31 -7.68 24.71
C ASP A 80 -0.82 -7.51 23.69
N ALA A 81 -1.53 -8.60 23.37
CA ALA A 81 -2.66 -8.56 22.43
C ALA A 81 -3.85 -7.72 22.91
N ALA A 82 -3.90 -7.35 24.20
CA ALA A 82 -4.92 -6.47 24.72
C ALA A 82 -4.70 -5.00 24.30
N THR A 83 -3.46 -4.61 24.00
CA THR A 83 -3.09 -3.22 23.68
C THR A 83 -2.35 -3.06 22.36
N ASP A 84 -1.74 -4.12 21.84
CA ASP A 84 -0.80 -4.05 20.73
C ASP A 84 -1.27 -4.88 19.53
N PHE A 85 -0.83 -4.47 18.35
CA PHE A 85 -0.78 -5.32 17.19
C PHE A 85 0.27 -6.41 17.40
N ILE A 86 -0.13 -7.69 17.30
CA ILE A 86 0.79 -8.82 17.47
C ILE A 86 0.57 -9.90 16.42
N VAL A 87 1.61 -10.67 16.10
CA VAL A 87 1.50 -11.87 15.25
C VAL A 87 1.15 -13.07 16.12
N THR A 88 -0.04 -13.64 15.95
CA THR A 88 -0.51 -14.79 16.75
C THR A 88 -0.21 -16.12 16.08
N ASN A 89 -0.16 -16.14 14.74
CA ASN A 89 0.19 -17.33 13.97
C ASN A 89 0.94 -16.96 12.67
N THR A 90 1.73 -17.89 12.15
CA THR A 90 2.35 -17.75 10.83
C THR A 90 2.43 -19.11 10.14
N ASP A 91 1.82 -19.20 8.97
CA ASP A 91 1.80 -20.40 8.14
C ASP A 91 2.58 -20.15 6.86
N VAL A 92 3.75 -20.78 6.72
CA VAL A 92 4.55 -20.71 5.49
C VAL A 92 3.89 -21.55 4.41
N LEU A 93 3.71 -20.95 3.23
CA LEU A 93 3.03 -21.56 2.10
C LEU A 93 4.06 -22.11 1.11
N SER A 94 3.76 -23.27 0.53
CA SER A 94 4.71 -23.99 -0.34
C SER A 94 4.97 -23.30 -1.69
N GLY A 95 4.22 -22.26 -2.04
CA GLY A 95 4.33 -21.56 -3.31
C GLY A 95 3.08 -20.74 -3.65
N GLN A 96 3.08 -20.17 -4.85
CA GLN A 96 2.03 -19.30 -5.36
C GLN A 96 0.65 -19.97 -5.42
N ASP A 97 0.57 -21.23 -5.86
CA ASP A 97 -0.69 -21.96 -5.89
C ASP A 97 -1.27 -22.19 -4.49
N ALA A 98 -0.41 -22.34 -3.48
CA ALA A 98 -0.84 -22.46 -2.09
C ALA A 98 -1.39 -21.13 -1.57
N LEU A 99 -0.76 -19.99 -1.92
CA LEU A 99 -1.31 -18.66 -1.66
C LEU A 99 -2.71 -18.49 -2.28
N VAL A 100 -2.85 -18.77 -3.57
CA VAL A 100 -4.15 -18.62 -4.26
C VAL A 100 -5.23 -19.49 -3.63
N ARG A 101 -4.91 -20.75 -3.28
CA ARG A 101 -5.86 -21.63 -2.58
C ARG A 101 -6.24 -21.10 -1.21
N GLU A 102 -5.28 -20.60 -0.43
CA GLU A 102 -5.53 -20.06 0.91
C GLU A 102 -6.45 -18.84 0.85
N VAL A 103 -6.12 -17.87 -0.02
CA VAL A 103 -6.91 -16.65 -0.25
C VAL A 103 -8.35 -16.97 -0.62
N ARG A 104 -8.57 -17.92 -1.55
CA ARG A 104 -9.92 -18.35 -1.99
C ARG A 104 -10.68 -19.14 -0.94
N ARG A 105 -10.00 -19.92 -0.09
CA ARG A 105 -10.64 -20.69 0.98
C ARG A 105 -11.14 -19.79 2.09
N ALA A 106 -10.36 -18.77 2.45
CA ALA A 106 -10.70 -17.85 3.52
C ALA A 106 -11.88 -16.94 3.16
N TYR A 107 -12.03 -16.58 1.88
CA TYR A 107 -13.06 -15.65 1.43
C TYR A 107 -13.75 -16.14 0.15
N PRO A 108 -15.04 -16.50 0.21
CA PRO A 108 -15.82 -16.75 -0.99
C PRO A 108 -16.07 -15.42 -1.72
N GLY A 109 -15.34 -15.16 -2.79
CA GLY A 109 -15.44 -13.91 -3.54
C GLY A 109 -14.64 -13.96 -4.85
N GLN A 110 -14.94 -13.02 -5.75
CA GLN A 110 -14.33 -12.90 -7.07
C GLN A 110 -13.35 -11.72 -7.16
N GLN A 111 -13.01 -11.09 -6.03
CA GLN A 111 -12.15 -9.91 -6.01
C GLN A 111 -11.17 -9.99 -4.86
N THR A 112 -9.87 -9.91 -5.16
CA THR A 112 -8.80 -9.86 -4.17
C THR A 112 -8.18 -8.46 -4.13
N LEU A 113 -8.02 -7.90 -2.93
CA LEU A 113 -7.25 -6.68 -2.71
C LEU A 113 -5.75 -7.04 -2.71
N VAL A 114 -4.96 -6.34 -3.51
CA VAL A 114 -3.50 -6.42 -3.44
C VAL A 114 -2.95 -5.09 -2.95
N PHE A 115 -2.34 -5.11 -1.77
CA PHE A 115 -1.71 -3.94 -1.17
C PHE A 115 -0.20 -3.93 -1.45
N VAL A 116 0.31 -2.79 -1.91
CA VAL A 116 1.73 -2.57 -2.22
C VAL A 116 2.26 -1.41 -1.37
N HIS A 117 3.19 -1.70 -0.46
CA HIS A 117 3.74 -0.70 0.46
C HIS A 117 4.69 0.30 -0.23
N GLY A 118 5.03 1.37 0.50
CA GLY A 118 5.91 2.44 0.06
C GLY A 118 7.38 2.29 0.43
N TYR A 119 8.07 3.43 0.35
CA TYR A 119 9.48 3.62 0.71
C TYR A 119 9.74 3.44 2.21
N ASN A 120 10.93 2.94 2.58
CA ASN A 120 11.38 2.84 3.97
C ASN A 120 10.42 1.97 4.81
N ASN A 121 10.02 0.82 4.26
CA ASN A 121 9.16 -0.16 4.92
C ASN A 121 9.90 -1.48 5.12
N THR A 122 9.79 -2.06 6.31
CA THR A 122 10.11 -3.45 6.60
C THR A 122 8.90 -4.34 6.29
N LEU A 123 9.09 -5.66 6.40
CA LEU A 123 7.97 -6.59 6.29
C LEU A 123 6.96 -6.38 7.43
N SER A 124 7.46 -6.10 8.64
CA SER A 124 6.63 -5.81 9.82
C SER A 124 5.72 -4.60 9.60
N ASP A 125 6.27 -3.48 9.13
CA ASP A 125 5.49 -2.26 8.87
C ASP A 125 4.34 -2.55 7.89
N SER A 126 4.63 -3.34 6.87
CA SER A 126 3.71 -3.59 5.77
C SER A 126 2.60 -4.58 6.16
N MET A 127 2.92 -5.59 6.98
CA MET A 127 1.93 -6.54 7.50
C MET A 127 0.96 -5.86 8.47
N TYR A 128 1.48 -5.13 9.46
CA TYR A 128 0.61 -4.42 10.42
C TYR A 128 -0.22 -3.35 9.73
N ARG A 129 0.33 -2.67 8.73
CA ARG A 129 -0.45 -1.71 7.94
C ARG A 129 -1.59 -2.35 7.19
N LEU A 130 -1.39 -3.50 6.53
CA LEU A 130 -2.51 -4.18 5.87
C LEU A 130 -3.53 -4.67 6.89
N ALA A 131 -3.11 -5.20 8.05
CA ALA A 131 -4.02 -5.59 9.12
C ALA A 131 -4.86 -4.40 9.61
N GLN A 132 -4.23 -3.24 9.85
CA GLN A 132 -4.93 -2.01 10.23
C GLN A 132 -5.93 -1.58 9.15
N ILE A 133 -5.53 -1.53 7.88
CA ILE A 133 -6.44 -1.17 6.78
C ILE A 133 -7.63 -2.14 6.76
N ARG A 134 -7.42 -3.45 6.95
CA ARG A 134 -8.52 -4.42 6.97
C ARG A 134 -9.47 -4.19 8.14
N ALA A 135 -8.93 -3.95 9.33
CA ALA A 135 -9.71 -3.71 10.53
C ALA A 135 -10.53 -2.41 10.41
N ASP A 136 -9.88 -1.32 10.00
CA ASP A 136 -10.47 0.01 9.95
C ASP A 136 -11.53 0.15 8.88
N PHE A 137 -11.31 -0.45 7.70
CA PHE A 137 -12.25 -0.41 6.59
C PHE A 137 -13.26 -1.56 6.62
N ASP A 138 -13.19 -2.43 7.63
CA ASP A 138 -13.97 -3.65 7.77
C ASP A 138 -14.00 -4.50 6.48
N LEU A 139 -12.81 -4.76 5.93
CA LEU A 139 -12.69 -5.38 4.62
C LEU A 139 -13.11 -6.85 4.64
N ALA A 140 -14.33 -7.10 4.19
CA ALA A 140 -14.90 -8.44 3.98
C ALA A 140 -14.41 -9.11 2.67
N MET A 141 -13.22 -8.76 2.19
CA MET A 141 -12.65 -9.31 0.95
C MET A 141 -11.26 -9.90 1.18
N PRO A 142 -10.84 -10.90 0.38
CA PRO A 142 -9.50 -11.44 0.44
C PRO A 142 -8.47 -10.34 0.17
N SER A 143 -7.37 -10.34 0.92
CA SER A 143 -6.27 -9.39 0.69
C SER A 143 -4.90 -10.05 0.74
N VAL A 144 -4.03 -9.61 -0.16
CA VAL A 144 -2.62 -10.02 -0.26
C VAL A 144 -1.74 -8.78 -0.13
N LEU A 145 -0.75 -8.83 0.76
CA LEU A 145 0.37 -7.90 0.77
C LEU A 145 1.41 -8.37 -0.25
N PHE A 146 1.74 -7.51 -1.21
CA PHE A 146 2.96 -7.68 -2.01
C PHE A 146 4.09 -6.86 -1.39
N SER A 147 5.04 -7.54 -0.74
CA SER A 147 6.18 -6.92 -0.07
C SER A 147 7.44 -7.01 -0.93
N TRP A 148 7.77 -5.90 -1.59
CA TRP A 148 9.02 -5.75 -2.34
C TRP A 148 10.20 -5.43 -1.39
N PRO A 149 11.47 -5.62 -1.81
CA PRO A 149 12.61 -5.52 -0.91
C PRO A 149 13.05 -4.06 -0.69
N SER A 150 12.19 -3.26 -0.07
CA SER A 150 12.57 -1.96 0.49
C SER A 150 13.63 -2.13 1.58
N ALA A 151 14.58 -1.20 1.62
CA ALA A 151 15.65 -1.13 2.60
C ALA A 151 15.12 -1.10 4.04
N GLY A 152 13.92 -0.56 4.26
CA GLY A 152 13.44 -0.26 5.62
C GLY A 152 14.27 0.82 6.33
N ASP A 153 15.01 1.62 5.54
CA ASP A 153 15.92 2.66 6.01
C ASP A 153 15.70 3.96 5.23
N ALA A 154 15.60 5.08 5.95
CA ALA A 154 15.36 6.41 5.39
C ALA A 154 16.53 6.96 4.55
N ARG A 155 17.68 6.29 4.52
CA ARG A 155 18.82 6.57 3.63
C ARG A 155 18.76 5.77 2.33
N GLY A 156 17.90 4.75 2.27
CA GLY A 156 17.82 3.77 1.20
C GLY A 156 17.07 4.23 -0.05
N TYR A 157 16.74 5.51 -0.22
CA TYR A 157 15.84 5.97 -1.29
C TYR A 157 16.23 5.51 -2.70
N VAL A 158 17.51 5.63 -3.07
CA VAL A 158 17.99 5.17 -4.37
C VAL A 158 17.92 3.64 -4.48
N TYR A 159 18.33 2.94 -3.43
CA TYR A 159 18.22 1.48 -3.36
C TYR A 159 16.76 1.02 -3.56
N ASP A 160 15.82 1.71 -2.94
CA ASP A 160 14.39 1.41 -3.01
C ASP A 160 13.81 1.63 -4.41
N ARG A 161 14.26 2.67 -5.12
CA ARG A 161 13.88 2.89 -6.53
C ARG A 161 14.32 1.75 -7.44
N ASP A 162 15.52 1.21 -7.23
CA ASP A 162 16.00 0.04 -7.96
C ASP A 162 15.26 -1.23 -7.51
N SER A 163 14.95 -1.36 -6.22
CA SER A 163 14.20 -2.50 -5.67
C SER A 163 12.78 -2.58 -6.22
N VAL A 164 12.14 -1.44 -6.44
CA VAL A 164 10.84 -1.36 -7.14
C VAL A 164 10.96 -1.93 -8.54
N LEU A 165 11.95 -1.49 -9.33
CA LEU A 165 12.14 -2.00 -10.68
C LEU A 165 12.58 -3.47 -10.71
N TYR A 166 13.27 -3.94 -9.66
CA TYR A 166 13.63 -5.33 -9.51
C TYR A 166 12.41 -6.24 -9.33
N ALA A 167 11.38 -5.79 -8.61
CA ALA A 167 10.22 -6.61 -8.21
C ALA A 167 9.08 -6.69 -9.25
N ARG A 168 9.24 -6.10 -10.43
CA ARG A 168 8.14 -5.88 -11.40
C ARG A 168 7.56 -7.17 -11.96
N ASP A 169 8.44 -8.10 -12.31
CA ASP A 169 8.06 -9.37 -12.91
C ASP A 169 7.34 -10.26 -11.89
N GLU A 170 7.84 -10.29 -10.67
CA GLU A 170 7.24 -11.05 -9.57
C GLU A 170 5.88 -10.46 -9.15
N PHE A 171 5.75 -9.13 -9.17
CA PHE A 171 4.45 -8.50 -8.92
C PHE A 171 3.42 -8.91 -9.97
N LEU A 172 3.78 -8.85 -11.25
CA LEU A 172 2.90 -9.31 -12.35
C LEU A 172 2.51 -10.77 -12.21
N SER A 173 3.48 -11.65 -11.91
CA SER A 173 3.20 -13.06 -11.67
C SER A 173 2.15 -13.26 -10.57
N VAL A 174 2.25 -12.53 -9.45
CA VAL A 174 1.26 -12.59 -8.36
C VAL A 174 -0.13 -12.15 -8.83
N LEU A 175 -0.22 -11.05 -9.58
CA LEU A 175 -1.50 -10.58 -10.13
C LEU A 175 -2.11 -11.62 -11.08
N ASP A 176 -1.32 -12.20 -11.98
CA ASP A 176 -1.77 -13.24 -12.91
C ASP A 176 -2.35 -14.45 -12.17
N ALA A 177 -1.65 -14.95 -11.16
CA ALA A 177 -2.09 -16.13 -10.42
C ALA A 177 -3.39 -15.88 -9.63
N LEU A 178 -3.53 -14.70 -9.01
CA LEU A 178 -4.74 -14.33 -8.29
C LEU A 178 -5.92 -14.18 -9.25
N ALA A 179 -5.69 -13.55 -10.40
CA ALA A 179 -6.70 -13.32 -11.42
C ALA A 179 -6.96 -14.54 -12.33
N ALA A 180 -6.24 -15.66 -12.20
CA ALA A 180 -6.20 -16.72 -13.21
C ALA A 180 -7.56 -17.38 -13.50
N ALA A 181 -8.40 -17.57 -12.47
CA ALA A 181 -9.66 -18.29 -12.62
C ALA A 181 -10.79 -17.39 -13.17
N PRO A 182 -11.77 -17.96 -13.90
CA PRO A 182 -12.90 -17.19 -14.42
C PRO A 182 -13.65 -16.43 -13.33
N GLY A 183 -13.90 -15.14 -13.56
CA GLY A 183 -14.57 -14.26 -12.60
C GLY A 183 -13.63 -13.59 -11.60
N GLU A 184 -12.42 -14.12 -11.37
CA GLU A 184 -11.48 -13.51 -10.42
C GLU A 184 -10.90 -12.20 -10.94
N ARG A 185 -10.86 -11.21 -10.05
CA ARG A 185 -10.36 -9.86 -10.32
C ARG A 185 -9.46 -9.39 -9.20
N VAL A 186 -8.60 -8.43 -9.50
CA VAL A 186 -7.68 -7.83 -8.53
C VAL A 186 -7.92 -6.34 -8.43
N PHE A 187 -8.13 -5.85 -7.20
CA PHE A 187 -8.12 -4.43 -6.90
C PHE A 187 -6.76 -4.07 -6.29
N ILE A 188 -6.08 -3.06 -6.82
CA ILE A 188 -4.72 -2.70 -6.39
C ILE A 188 -4.77 -1.44 -5.55
N LEU A 189 -4.18 -1.50 -4.36
CA LEU A 189 -3.97 -0.36 -3.48
C LEU A 189 -2.47 -0.18 -3.26
N ALA A 190 -1.91 0.94 -3.72
CA ALA A 190 -0.46 1.17 -3.65
C ALA A 190 -0.13 2.49 -2.97
N HIS A 191 0.97 2.51 -2.22
CA HIS A 191 1.42 3.70 -1.49
C HIS A 191 2.79 4.19 -2.00
N SER A 192 2.95 5.50 -2.17
CA SER A 192 4.26 6.13 -2.36
C SER A 192 5.06 5.49 -3.51
N LEU A 193 6.31 5.05 -3.29
CA LEU A 193 7.13 4.32 -4.27
C LEU A 193 6.50 3.00 -4.73
N GLY A 194 5.63 2.35 -3.94
CA GLY A 194 4.84 1.21 -4.38
C GLY A 194 3.93 1.55 -5.56
N SER A 195 3.50 2.81 -5.69
CA SER A 195 2.76 3.27 -6.86
C SER A 195 3.61 3.20 -8.13
N GLN A 196 4.92 3.46 -8.02
CA GLN A 196 5.85 3.35 -9.15
C GLN A 196 6.00 1.89 -9.59
N LEU A 197 6.02 0.94 -8.65
CA LEU A 197 6.01 -0.50 -8.94
C LEU A 197 4.76 -0.87 -9.75
N VAL A 198 3.59 -0.48 -9.27
CA VAL A 198 2.32 -0.77 -9.95
C VAL A 198 2.30 -0.18 -11.36
N MET A 199 2.64 1.09 -11.53
CA MET A 199 2.62 1.73 -12.85
C MET A 199 3.61 1.09 -13.83
N GLU A 200 4.81 0.72 -13.37
CA GLU A 200 5.79 0.09 -14.26
C GLU A 200 5.39 -1.35 -14.61
N SER A 201 4.81 -2.11 -13.69
CA SER A 201 4.28 -3.44 -13.96
C SER A 201 3.10 -3.41 -14.92
N LEU A 202 2.11 -2.53 -14.73
CA LEU A 202 0.97 -2.39 -15.64
C LEU A 202 1.42 -1.95 -17.04
N ARG A 203 2.37 -1.02 -17.12
CA ARG A 203 3.00 -0.62 -18.38
C ARG A 203 3.70 -1.81 -19.06
N GLN A 204 4.41 -2.63 -18.30
CA GLN A 204 5.08 -3.81 -18.83
C GLN A 204 4.07 -4.84 -19.36
N ALA A 205 2.97 -5.08 -18.65
CA ALA A 205 1.89 -5.95 -19.13
C ALA A 205 1.30 -5.42 -20.45
N ALA A 206 1.05 -4.11 -20.55
CA ALA A 206 0.56 -3.49 -21.77
C ALA A 206 1.53 -3.65 -22.96
N ILE A 207 2.84 -3.45 -22.73
CA ILE A 207 3.87 -3.64 -23.77
C ILE A 207 3.94 -5.10 -24.23
N ARG A 208 3.71 -6.06 -23.33
CA ARG A 208 3.63 -7.49 -23.65
C ARG A 208 2.33 -7.87 -24.37
N GLY A 209 1.37 -6.95 -24.49
CA GLY A 209 0.05 -7.21 -25.06
C GLY A 209 -0.88 -7.99 -24.14
N ASP A 210 -0.60 -8.02 -22.83
CA ASP A 210 -1.40 -8.77 -21.86
C ASP A 210 -2.66 -8.00 -21.43
N HIS A 211 -3.57 -7.83 -22.39
CA HIS A 211 -4.87 -7.23 -22.14
C HIS A 211 -5.77 -8.10 -21.26
N THR A 212 -5.48 -9.41 -21.17
CA THR A 212 -6.25 -10.32 -20.31
C THR A 212 -6.05 -9.97 -18.86
N LEU A 213 -4.79 -9.82 -18.41
CA LEU A 213 -4.49 -9.38 -17.05
C LEU A 213 -5.06 -7.99 -16.77
N LEU A 214 -4.81 -7.02 -17.66
CA LEU A 214 -5.27 -5.64 -17.48
C LEU A 214 -6.79 -5.54 -17.30
N ASN A 215 -7.58 -6.34 -18.04
CA ASN A 215 -9.04 -6.38 -17.93
C ASN A 215 -9.55 -7.06 -16.63
N ARG A 216 -8.69 -7.83 -15.96
CA ARG A 216 -8.97 -8.46 -14.67
C ARG A 216 -8.57 -7.59 -13.48
N ILE A 217 -7.87 -6.47 -13.71
CA ILE A 217 -7.69 -5.45 -12.69
C ILE A 217 -8.99 -4.66 -12.56
N SER A 218 -9.69 -4.81 -11.44
CA SER A 218 -10.99 -4.18 -11.20
C SER A 218 -10.90 -2.76 -10.66
N GLY A 219 -9.69 -2.27 -10.39
CA GLY A 219 -9.43 -0.89 -9.98
C GLY A 219 -8.02 -0.71 -9.46
N VAL A 220 -7.54 0.53 -9.49
CA VAL A 220 -6.23 0.92 -8.98
C VAL A 220 -6.36 2.20 -8.17
N VAL A 221 -5.82 2.20 -6.96
CA VAL A 221 -5.70 3.38 -6.11
C VAL A 221 -4.22 3.62 -5.81
N LEU A 222 -3.72 4.78 -6.23
CA LEU A 222 -2.37 5.25 -5.92
C LEU A 222 -2.46 6.30 -4.80
N MET A 223 -1.99 5.97 -3.60
CA MET A 223 -1.98 6.85 -2.44
C MET A 223 -0.65 7.57 -2.31
N SER A 224 -0.71 8.91 -2.30
CA SER A 224 0.46 9.80 -2.25
C SER A 224 1.60 9.33 -3.18
N PRO A 225 1.32 9.09 -4.47
CA PRO A 225 2.28 8.46 -5.37
C PRO A 225 3.57 9.26 -5.49
N ASP A 226 4.68 8.61 -5.17
CA ASP A 226 6.02 9.14 -5.42
C ASP A 226 6.42 8.88 -6.88
N ILE A 227 5.70 9.52 -7.81
CA ILE A 227 5.96 9.43 -9.25
C ILE A 227 6.13 10.84 -9.82
N ASP A 228 7.02 11.03 -10.80
CA ASP A 228 7.08 12.29 -11.56
C ASP A 228 5.80 12.36 -12.41
N PRO A 229 5.00 13.45 -12.37
CA PRO A 229 3.77 13.53 -13.16
C PRO A 229 3.98 13.36 -14.67
N GLU A 230 5.13 13.76 -15.22
CA GLU A 230 5.47 13.54 -16.64
C GLU A 230 5.75 12.06 -16.91
N LEU A 231 6.43 11.38 -15.98
CA LEU A 231 6.63 9.93 -16.05
C LEU A 231 5.30 9.18 -15.95
N PHE A 232 4.46 9.55 -15.00
CA PHE A 232 3.13 8.95 -14.84
C PHE A 232 2.32 9.06 -16.14
N ARG A 233 2.30 10.26 -16.75
CA ARG A 233 1.64 10.46 -18.05
C ARG A 233 2.22 9.53 -19.12
N LYS A 234 3.54 9.43 -19.23
CA LYS A 234 4.17 8.50 -20.20
C LYS A 234 3.84 7.04 -19.94
N GLN A 235 3.74 6.65 -18.68
CA GLN A 235 3.32 5.30 -18.32
C GLN A 235 1.85 5.06 -18.67
N ALA A 236 0.96 5.98 -18.31
CA ALA A 236 -0.46 5.91 -18.62
C ALA A 236 -0.73 5.88 -20.14
N GLU A 237 -0.07 6.74 -20.92
CA GLU A 237 -0.14 6.75 -22.38
C GLU A 237 0.32 5.42 -22.98
N ALA A 238 1.37 4.80 -22.42
CA ALA A 238 1.86 3.50 -22.87
C ALA A 238 0.96 2.32 -22.46
N ILE A 239 0.25 2.43 -21.34
CA ILE A 239 -0.78 1.47 -20.94
C ILE A 239 -2.01 1.59 -21.85
N GLY A 240 -2.33 2.80 -22.30
CA GLY A 240 -3.50 3.09 -23.12
C GLY A 240 -4.76 3.16 -22.26
N SER A 241 -5.56 2.10 -22.28
CA SER A 241 -6.77 2.02 -21.44
C SER A 241 -6.39 1.61 -20.02
N LEU A 242 -6.40 2.57 -19.09
CA LEU A 242 -6.15 2.32 -17.68
C LEU A 242 -7.27 1.46 -17.06
N PRO A 243 -6.95 0.51 -16.16
CA PRO A 243 -7.97 -0.21 -15.39
C PRO A 243 -8.85 0.76 -14.61
N GLN A 244 -10.18 0.58 -14.65
CA GLN A 244 -11.13 1.49 -14.01
C GLN A 244 -11.83 0.84 -12.79
N PRO A 245 -12.07 1.60 -11.71
CA PRO A 245 -11.67 3.00 -11.54
C PRO A 245 -10.15 3.13 -11.30
N PHE A 246 -9.54 4.16 -11.89
CA PHE A 246 -8.16 4.53 -11.61
C PHE A 246 -8.12 5.81 -10.77
N MET A 247 -7.71 5.71 -9.50
CA MET A 247 -7.76 6.83 -8.55
C MET A 247 -6.37 7.21 -8.05
N ILE A 248 -6.16 8.51 -7.86
CA ILE A 248 -4.95 9.09 -7.29
C ILE A 248 -5.36 9.89 -6.05
N PHE A 249 -4.90 9.47 -4.88
CA PHE A 249 -5.11 10.21 -3.64
C PHE A 249 -3.91 11.10 -3.37
N THR A 250 -4.17 12.39 -3.19
CA THR A 250 -3.13 13.41 -3.00
C THR A 250 -3.27 14.07 -1.65
N THR A 251 -2.17 14.66 -1.18
CA THR A 251 -2.14 15.51 0.01
C THR A 251 -1.09 16.58 -0.19
N ARG A 252 -1.48 17.84 -0.39
CA ARG A 252 -0.57 18.93 -0.78
C ARG A 252 0.48 19.25 0.28
N GLN A 253 0.18 19.00 1.55
CA GLN A 253 1.08 19.24 2.68
C GLN A 253 1.91 17.99 3.05
N ASP A 254 2.07 17.06 2.12
CA ASP A 254 2.89 15.86 2.29
C ASP A 254 4.39 16.22 2.34
N ARG A 255 4.95 16.09 3.54
CA ARG A 255 6.35 16.47 3.79
C ARG A 255 7.33 15.42 3.26
N ALA A 256 6.92 14.15 3.18
CA ALA A 256 7.77 13.09 2.64
C ALA A 256 7.98 13.28 1.13
N LEU A 257 6.91 13.57 0.38
CA LEU A 257 7.01 13.87 -1.05
C LEU A 257 7.75 15.18 -1.32
N SER A 258 7.67 16.16 -0.41
CA SER A 258 8.50 17.38 -0.49
C SER A 258 10.00 17.05 -0.45
N ILE A 259 10.41 16.10 0.41
CA ILE A 259 11.80 15.62 0.50
C ILE A 259 12.18 14.79 -0.72
N ALA A 260 11.30 13.88 -1.19
CA ALA A 260 11.54 13.09 -2.40
C ALA A 260 11.69 13.99 -3.64
N GLY A 261 10.84 15.01 -3.77
CA GLY A 261 10.93 16.04 -4.80
C GLY A 261 12.28 16.74 -4.76
N TRP A 262 12.77 17.11 -3.57
CA TRP A 262 14.09 17.72 -3.41
C TRP A 262 15.22 16.79 -3.84
N LEU A 263 15.22 15.52 -3.39
CA LEU A 263 16.22 14.51 -3.76
C LEU A 263 16.24 14.19 -5.26
N THR A 264 15.11 14.38 -5.95
CA THR A 264 14.96 14.10 -7.39
C THR A 264 15.09 15.33 -8.28
N GLY A 265 15.62 16.43 -7.74
CA GLY A 265 15.91 17.65 -8.52
C GLY A 265 14.84 18.73 -8.45
N ARG A 266 14.13 18.83 -7.32
CA ARG A 266 13.06 19.81 -7.03
C ARG A 266 11.84 19.72 -7.96
N LYS A 267 11.48 18.51 -8.38
CA LYS A 267 10.26 18.29 -9.16
C LYS A 267 9.07 18.03 -8.25
N VAL A 268 7.90 18.55 -8.65
CA VAL A 268 6.61 18.22 -8.03
C VAL A 268 6.33 16.73 -8.23
N ARG A 269 5.89 16.04 -7.18
CA ARG A 269 5.50 14.62 -7.23
C ARG A 269 4.01 14.47 -7.46
N LEU A 270 3.59 13.36 -8.04
CA LEU A 270 2.19 13.11 -8.40
C LEU A 270 1.27 13.18 -7.17
N GLY A 271 1.72 12.71 -6.00
CA GLY A 271 0.93 12.76 -4.76
C GLY A 271 0.72 14.16 -4.16
N VAL A 272 1.35 15.20 -4.71
CA VAL A 272 1.19 16.60 -4.23
C VAL A 272 0.71 17.55 -5.32
N ILE A 273 0.15 17.04 -6.42
CA ILE A 273 -0.45 17.92 -7.44
C ILE A 273 -1.62 18.70 -6.84
N ASP A 274 -1.76 19.95 -7.25
CA ASP A 274 -2.71 20.93 -6.72
C ASP A 274 -3.84 21.28 -7.71
N GLY A 275 -3.95 20.48 -8.78
CA GLY A 275 -4.99 20.62 -9.78
C GLY A 275 -4.93 19.52 -10.85
N PRO A 276 -5.94 19.44 -11.73
CA PRO A 276 -6.07 18.36 -12.72
C PRO A 276 -5.09 18.47 -13.89
N ASP A 277 -4.43 19.61 -14.11
CA ASP A 277 -3.63 19.87 -15.32
C ASP A 277 -2.58 18.80 -15.61
N LYS A 278 -1.95 18.24 -14.58
CA LYS A 278 -0.92 17.20 -14.74
C LYS A 278 -1.49 15.88 -15.24
N VAL A 279 -2.75 15.60 -14.96
CA VAL A 279 -3.43 14.35 -15.35
C VAL A 279 -4.52 14.56 -16.41
N LYS A 280 -4.73 15.80 -16.88
CA LYS A 280 -5.72 16.15 -17.90
C LYS A 280 -5.63 15.25 -19.13
N GLY A 281 -6.78 14.76 -19.59
CA GLY A 281 -6.89 13.86 -20.73
C GLY A 281 -6.54 12.39 -20.45
N LEU A 282 -6.18 12.05 -19.20
CA LEU A 282 -6.08 10.67 -18.73
C LEU A 282 -7.38 10.28 -18.03
N GLN A 283 -7.80 9.03 -18.17
CA GLN A 283 -8.97 8.47 -17.48
C GLN A 283 -8.59 8.12 -16.03
N VAL A 284 -8.42 9.14 -15.20
CA VAL A 284 -8.10 9.01 -13.78
C VAL A 284 -8.95 9.96 -12.96
N LYS A 285 -9.30 9.53 -11.74
CA LYS A 285 -9.95 10.38 -10.74
C LYS A 285 -8.91 10.82 -9.70
N VAL A 286 -8.93 12.08 -9.30
CA VAL A 286 -8.02 12.59 -8.26
C VAL A 286 -8.83 13.02 -7.04
N VAL A 287 -8.39 12.61 -5.86
CA VAL A 287 -9.00 12.98 -4.58
C VAL A 287 -7.96 13.67 -3.70
N ASP A 288 -8.19 14.94 -3.37
CA ASP A 288 -7.31 15.71 -2.49
C ASP A 288 -7.76 15.58 -1.02
N PHE A 289 -6.94 14.93 -0.21
CA PHE A 289 -7.14 14.70 1.23
C PHE A 289 -6.55 15.81 2.11
N THR A 290 -6.03 16.89 1.53
CA THR A 290 -5.35 17.96 2.29
C THR A 290 -6.16 18.49 3.47
N ALA A 291 -7.49 18.62 3.32
CA ALA A 291 -8.35 19.14 4.39
C ALA A 291 -8.52 18.19 5.59
N LEU A 292 -8.23 16.90 5.40
CA LEU A 292 -8.36 15.86 6.44
C LEU A 292 -7.01 15.47 7.06
N ALA A 293 -5.95 16.17 6.69
CA ALA A 293 -4.61 15.92 7.20
C ALA A 293 -4.50 16.33 8.69
N ASP A 294 -4.02 15.42 9.53
CA ASP A 294 -3.88 15.58 10.98
C ASP A 294 -2.42 15.68 11.45
N GLY A 295 -1.46 15.62 10.52
CA GLY A 295 -0.03 15.65 10.78
C GLY A 295 0.62 14.27 10.94
N GLU A 296 -0.17 13.21 11.13
CA GLU A 296 0.33 11.85 11.33
C GLU A 296 1.05 11.33 10.09
N GLY A 297 2.12 10.56 10.30
CA GLY A 297 2.92 10.01 9.21
C GLY A 297 3.44 11.06 8.22
N TYR A 298 3.68 12.30 8.68
CA TYR A 298 4.09 13.44 7.86
C TYR A 298 3.09 13.83 6.77
N ASN A 299 1.79 13.52 6.96
CA ASN A 299 0.74 13.66 5.96
C ASN A 299 0.98 12.85 4.68
N HIS A 300 1.85 11.84 4.74
CA HIS A 300 2.18 11.01 3.57
C HIS A 300 1.20 9.84 3.38
N PHE A 301 0.31 9.63 4.35
CA PHE A 301 -0.59 8.47 4.35
C PHE A 301 -1.99 8.75 4.90
N VAL A 302 -2.42 10.02 4.81
CA VAL A 302 -3.70 10.53 5.33
C VAL A 302 -4.91 9.62 5.06
N PRO A 303 -5.13 9.06 3.84
CA PRO A 303 -6.31 8.25 3.56
C PRO A 303 -6.52 7.05 4.48
N VAL A 304 -5.45 6.55 5.12
CA VAL A 304 -5.52 5.38 6.01
C VAL A 304 -5.00 5.66 7.42
N THR A 305 -4.52 6.87 7.71
CA THR A 305 -4.01 7.26 9.04
C THR A 305 -4.87 8.30 9.75
N ALA A 306 -5.62 9.12 9.00
CA ALA A 306 -6.50 10.11 9.59
C ALA A 306 -7.91 9.53 9.79
N PRO A 307 -8.45 9.48 11.02
CA PRO A 307 -9.77 8.89 11.27
C PRO A 307 -10.90 9.47 10.42
N ALA A 308 -10.89 10.79 10.20
CA ALA A 308 -11.86 11.48 9.36
C ALA A 308 -11.81 11.00 7.89
N ALA A 309 -10.61 10.79 7.35
CA ALA A 309 -10.42 10.29 5.99
C ALA A 309 -10.86 8.82 5.85
N VAL A 310 -10.54 7.99 6.84
CA VAL A 310 -10.96 6.59 6.89
C VAL A 310 -12.48 6.48 6.91
N ASN A 311 -13.15 7.20 7.83
CA ASN A 311 -14.61 7.17 7.96
C ASN A 311 -15.31 7.61 6.67
N LEU A 312 -14.86 8.73 6.09
CA LEU A 312 -15.38 9.19 4.80
C LEU A 312 -15.23 8.11 3.72
N LEU A 313 -14.05 7.52 3.56
CA LEU A 313 -13.83 6.50 2.55
C LEU A 313 -14.67 5.24 2.80
N ARG A 314 -14.89 4.84 4.06
CA ARG A 314 -15.82 3.74 4.38
C ARG A 314 -17.23 4.03 3.91
N ASP A 315 -17.72 5.24 4.15
CA ASP A 315 -19.05 5.66 3.73
C ASP A 315 -19.16 5.68 2.20
N MET A 316 -18.12 6.18 1.51
CA MET A 316 -18.07 6.17 0.05
C MET A 316 -18.05 4.75 -0.52
N ILE A 317 -17.28 3.83 0.08
CA ILE A 317 -17.25 2.41 -0.33
C ILE A 317 -18.62 1.76 -0.12
N SER A 318 -19.27 2.03 1.02
CA SER A 318 -20.62 1.54 1.32
C SER A 318 -21.66 2.04 0.31
N GLN A 319 -21.61 3.32 -0.04
CA GLN A 319 -22.49 3.94 -1.04
C GLN A 319 -22.24 3.44 -2.47
N ALA A 320 -20.97 3.26 -2.86
CA ALA A 320 -20.61 2.70 -4.16
C ALA A 320 -21.08 1.24 -4.29
N GLY A 321 -20.97 0.44 -3.22
CA GLY A 321 -21.55 -0.91 -3.15
C GLY A 321 -23.08 -0.93 -3.33
N ALA A 322 -23.75 0.17 -3.01
CA ALA A 322 -25.20 0.36 -3.20
C ALA A 322 -25.58 0.94 -4.59
N GLY A 323 -24.62 1.14 -5.50
CA GLY A 323 -24.86 1.55 -6.88
C GLY A 323 -24.83 3.06 -7.15
N ALA A 324 -24.26 3.87 -6.25
CA ALA A 324 -24.03 5.30 -6.48
C ALA A 324 -22.68 5.58 -7.15
N ASP A 325 -22.64 6.54 -8.08
CA ASP A 325 -21.40 6.99 -8.74
C ASP A 325 -20.70 8.01 -7.81
N GLY A 326 -19.93 7.51 -6.85
CA GLY A 326 -19.49 8.28 -5.68
C GLY A 326 -18.30 9.22 -5.86
N PHE A 327 -17.69 9.32 -7.04
CA PHE A 327 -16.48 10.13 -7.25
C PHE A 327 -16.51 10.91 -8.57
N ASP A 328 -16.42 12.23 -8.50
CA ASP A 328 -16.10 13.09 -9.66
C ASP A 328 -14.64 12.89 -10.12
N ASP A 329 -14.29 13.35 -11.33
CA ASP A 329 -12.94 13.20 -11.89
C ASP A 329 -11.85 13.97 -11.10
N TYR A 330 -12.23 15.03 -10.40
CA TYR A 330 -11.36 15.74 -9.46
C TYR A 330 -12.17 16.20 -8.26
N MET A 331 -11.89 15.65 -7.09
CA MET A 331 -12.62 15.93 -5.85
C MET A 331 -11.66 16.50 -4.81
N VAL A 332 -11.97 17.69 -4.30
CA VAL A 332 -11.27 18.28 -3.15
C VAL A 332 -12.13 18.09 -1.92
N LEU A 333 -11.62 17.38 -0.92
CA LEU A 333 -12.36 17.14 0.31
C LEU A 333 -12.41 18.41 1.17
N THR A 334 -13.56 18.65 1.80
CA THR A 334 -13.72 19.71 2.80
C THR A 334 -13.92 19.10 4.19
N PRO A 335 -13.64 19.82 5.28
CA PRO A 335 -13.84 19.31 6.64
C PRO A 335 -15.29 18.89 6.95
N GLU A 336 -16.28 19.48 6.26
CA GLU A 336 -17.70 19.14 6.40
C GLU A 336 -18.05 17.82 5.72
N ALA A 337 -17.28 17.38 4.73
CA ALA A 337 -17.51 16.11 4.04
C ALA A 337 -17.22 14.89 4.92
N ALA A 338 -16.54 15.06 6.05
CA ALA A 338 -16.15 13.98 6.97
C ALA A 338 -16.96 13.96 8.29
N GLN A 339 -18.04 14.75 8.39
CA GLN A 339 -18.97 14.79 9.53
C GLN A 339 -20.24 13.99 9.25
#